data_AF-A0A4Q4V7F4-F1
#
_entry.id   AF-A0A4Q4V7F4-F1
#
_cell.length_a   1.000
_cell.length_b   1.000
_cell.length_c   1.000
_cell.angle_alpha   90.00
_cell.angle_beta   90.00
_cell.angle_gamma   90.00
#
_symmetry.space_group_name_H-M   'P 1'
#
loop_
_entity.id
_entity.type
_entity.pdbx_description
1 polymer ?
#
loop_
_entity_poly.entity_id
_entity_poly.type
_entity_poly.pdbx_seq_one_letter_code
_entity_poly.pdbx_strand_id
1 'polypeptide(L)'
;MLRYGVSSQQYSKQILAPGTRIFRSFGESRPSKDCNLVIDVIADGGQSWWKVSSMTNKRLAFDMAREAVFCGDSSDDDRGDEADSVLERDDADIPLIKLARALASAVRGYRIRTRCPTPYLVLPRMIEGEHPKIDAILNTCRRIGVNVLCGNTLSPAPALSADLLHRMAPDPKTSFSKTLNIDTSVLVGLASDFSHSTVPAQPWFRRSHLDHAELESKQPALSLFYPILGSKKLVCTKEAEETFRHIVDTIGTESEKARAECLILGDAQWTREGRLEKLRSLSIHGVPLDLQLPITVVDASKDACAPHISEAAKEKTNILLNPGRSVFLYGWASRQTTLTCNSVAVKQLEKSLETLTELGEQDWPTIWAFPTSRPLVGTPPPDNGHKRVRKHIGDCSVKCTCGVEELYGHQRDVTIL
;
A
#
# COMPACT_ATOMS: atom_id res chain seq x y z
N MET A 1 -0.76 -16.72 -13.75
CA MET A 1 -2.02 -16.23 -13.17
C MET A 1 -1.97 -16.46 -11.67
N LEU A 2 -1.89 -15.41 -10.87
CA LEU A 2 -1.95 -15.52 -9.40
C LEU A 2 -3.41 -15.71 -9.00
N ARG A 3 -3.92 -16.94 -9.11
CA ARG A 3 -5.21 -17.32 -8.53
C ARG A 3 -5.09 -17.23 -7.01
N TYR A 4 -6.00 -16.52 -6.37
CA TYR A 4 -5.95 -16.28 -4.93
C TYR A 4 -7.12 -16.96 -4.22
N GLY A 5 -6.82 -17.81 -3.24
CA GLY A 5 -7.82 -18.46 -2.39
C GLY A 5 -8.37 -17.51 -1.33
N VAL A 6 -9.70 -17.43 -1.22
CA VAL A 6 -10.41 -16.62 -0.22
C VAL A 6 -11.49 -17.47 0.45
N SER A 7 -11.91 -17.06 1.65
CA SER A 7 -13.05 -17.70 2.31
C SER A 7 -14.31 -16.85 2.15
N SER A 8 -15.44 -17.51 1.90
CA SER A 8 -16.76 -16.88 1.92
C SER A 8 -17.47 -17.00 3.28
N GLN A 9 -16.80 -17.60 4.29
CA GLN A 9 -17.33 -17.74 5.64
C GLN A 9 -17.56 -16.36 6.27
N GLN A 10 -18.56 -16.27 7.15
CA GLN A 10 -18.78 -15.05 7.91
C GLN A 10 -17.68 -14.89 8.95
N TYR A 11 -16.93 -13.81 8.85
CA TYR A 11 -15.92 -13.46 9.83
C TYR A 11 -16.54 -12.63 10.95
N SER A 12 -16.20 -12.95 12.20
CA SER A 12 -16.59 -12.15 13.37
C SER A 12 -15.98 -10.75 13.37
N LYS A 13 -14.88 -10.55 12.62
CA LYS A 13 -14.22 -9.27 12.34
C LYS A 13 -13.77 -9.25 10.90
N GLN A 14 -13.90 -8.12 10.21
CA GLN A 14 -13.41 -7.98 8.84
C GLN A 14 -11.89 -8.11 8.77
N ILE A 15 -11.40 -8.72 7.69
CA ILE A 15 -9.99 -9.03 7.46
C ILE A 15 -9.46 -8.17 6.31
N LEU A 16 -8.16 -7.87 6.29
CA LEU A 16 -7.57 -7.15 5.16
C LEU A 16 -7.56 -7.97 3.89
N ALA A 17 -8.00 -7.34 2.80
CA ALA A 17 -8.02 -7.99 1.51
C ALA A 17 -6.58 -8.21 0.96
N PRO A 18 -6.37 -9.25 0.15
CA PRO A 18 -5.14 -9.44 -0.59
C PRO A 18 -4.94 -8.33 -1.64
N GLY A 19 -3.69 -8.03 -1.97
CA GLY A 19 -3.34 -7.02 -3.00
C GLY A 19 -3.04 -5.61 -2.48
N THR A 20 -3.35 -5.31 -1.22
CA THR A 20 -2.87 -4.09 -0.52
C THR A 20 -1.36 -4.12 -0.28
N ARG A 21 -0.76 -5.31 -0.24
CA ARG A 21 0.69 -5.52 -0.16
C ARG A 21 1.11 -6.36 -1.36
N ILE A 22 1.82 -5.76 -2.31
CA ILE A 22 2.49 -6.51 -3.39
C ILE A 22 3.66 -7.26 -2.75
N PHE A 23 3.40 -8.37 -2.08
CA PHE A 23 4.43 -9.37 -1.86
C PHE A 23 4.60 -10.11 -3.18
N ARG A 24 5.76 -9.92 -3.84
CA ARG A 24 6.19 -10.84 -4.89
C ARG A 24 6.53 -12.17 -4.22
N SER A 25 5.54 -13.01 -3.92
CA SER A 25 5.78 -14.41 -3.62
C SER A 25 5.97 -15.14 -4.95
N PHE A 26 7.23 -15.43 -5.29
CA PHE A 26 7.53 -16.46 -6.27
C PHE A 26 7.22 -17.82 -5.63
N GLY A 27 6.04 -18.37 -5.89
CA GLY A 27 5.66 -19.68 -5.37
C GLY A 27 4.16 -19.88 -5.35
N GLU A 28 3.74 -21.06 -5.81
CA GLU A 28 2.36 -21.52 -5.92
C GLU A 28 1.55 -21.20 -4.65
N SER A 29 0.65 -20.23 -4.74
CA SER A 29 -0.34 -19.95 -3.70
C SER A 29 -1.37 -21.09 -3.70
N ARG A 30 -1.04 -22.19 -3.02
CA ARG A 30 -2.05 -23.18 -2.65
C ARG A 30 -3.03 -22.47 -1.70
N PRO A 31 -4.35 -22.50 -1.97
CA PRO A 31 -5.34 -22.01 -1.01
C PRO A 31 -5.11 -22.72 0.33
N SER A 32 -5.15 -21.98 1.44
CA SER A 32 -5.13 -22.61 2.77
C SER A 32 -6.35 -23.53 2.90
N LYS A 33 -6.33 -24.46 3.86
CA LYS A 33 -7.44 -25.41 4.11
C LYS A 33 -8.80 -24.72 4.35
N ASP A 34 -8.81 -23.42 4.65
CA ASP A 34 -10.00 -22.63 4.99
C ASP A 34 -10.55 -21.79 3.82
N CYS A 35 -9.90 -21.82 2.65
CA CYS A 35 -10.33 -21.09 1.45
C CYS A 35 -11.28 -21.95 0.60
N ASN A 36 -12.55 -21.57 0.52
CA ASN A 36 -13.59 -22.28 -0.24
C ASN A 36 -13.91 -21.62 -1.59
N LEU A 37 -13.32 -20.45 -1.89
CA LEU A 37 -13.52 -19.72 -3.14
C LEU A 37 -12.15 -19.31 -3.72
N VAL A 38 -12.01 -19.35 -5.04
CA VAL A 38 -10.79 -18.90 -5.73
C VAL A 38 -11.12 -17.72 -6.62
N ILE A 39 -10.46 -16.58 -6.38
CA ILE A 39 -10.53 -15.38 -7.20
C ILE A 39 -9.45 -15.47 -8.30
N ASP A 40 -9.85 -15.17 -9.54
CA ASP A 40 -8.97 -15.35 -10.70
C ASP A 40 -8.07 -14.13 -10.93
N VAL A 41 -8.59 -12.93 -10.70
CA VAL A 41 -7.82 -11.68 -10.79
C VAL A 41 -8.20 -10.73 -9.65
N ILE A 42 -7.18 -10.20 -8.98
CA ILE A 42 -7.31 -9.10 -8.02
C ILE A 42 -6.67 -7.86 -8.67
N ALA A 43 -7.46 -6.81 -8.88
CA ALA A 43 -7.05 -5.59 -9.59
C ALA A 43 -7.23 -4.34 -8.72
N ASP A 44 -6.75 -3.20 -9.22
CA ASP A 44 -6.95 -1.87 -8.63
C ASP A 44 -6.48 -1.76 -7.17
N GLY A 45 -5.29 -2.30 -6.88
CA GLY A 45 -4.76 -2.34 -5.51
C GLY A 45 -5.56 -3.25 -4.55
N GLY A 46 -6.33 -4.17 -5.12
CA GLY A 46 -7.17 -5.11 -4.38
C GLY A 46 -8.66 -4.78 -4.40
N GLN A 47 -9.04 -3.58 -4.87
CA GLN A 47 -10.41 -3.09 -4.77
C GLN A 47 -11.40 -3.79 -5.71
N SER A 48 -10.91 -4.41 -6.78
CA SER A 48 -11.75 -5.11 -7.76
C SER A 48 -11.39 -6.60 -7.79
N TRP A 49 -12.36 -7.46 -7.54
CA TRP A 49 -12.19 -8.92 -7.50
C TRP A 49 -12.94 -9.56 -8.65
N TRP A 50 -12.19 -10.23 -9.53
CA TRP A 50 -12.75 -10.82 -10.74
C TRP A 50 -12.73 -12.34 -10.65
N LYS A 51 -13.91 -12.93 -10.75
CA LYS A 51 -14.13 -14.36 -10.87
C LYS A 51 -14.51 -14.67 -12.32
N VAL A 52 -13.77 -15.56 -12.97
CA VAL A 52 -14.08 -16.01 -14.33
C VAL A 52 -14.68 -17.41 -14.26
N SER A 53 -15.83 -17.62 -14.89
CA SER A 53 -16.47 -18.94 -15.00
C SER A 53 -16.74 -19.28 -16.46
N SER A 54 -16.29 -20.45 -16.90
CA SER A 54 -16.46 -20.96 -18.27
C SER A 54 -17.83 -21.60 -18.53
N MET A 55 -18.79 -21.40 -17.63
CA MET A 55 -20.15 -21.94 -17.77
C MET A 55 -20.82 -21.39 -19.03
N THR A 56 -21.67 -22.22 -19.63
CA THR A 56 -22.41 -21.91 -20.85
C THR A 56 -23.91 -21.93 -20.57
N ASN A 57 -24.69 -21.28 -21.44
CA ASN A 57 -26.15 -21.28 -21.35
C ASN A 57 -26.71 -22.71 -21.31
N LYS A 58 -26.21 -23.59 -22.19
CA LYS A 58 -26.59 -25.01 -22.25
C LYS A 58 -26.28 -25.76 -20.96
N ARG A 59 -25.10 -25.52 -20.38
CA ARG A 59 -24.70 -26.20 -19.14
C ARG A 59 -25.58 -25.77 -17.98
N LEU A 60 -25.85 -24.47 -17.86
CA LEU A 60 -26.73 -23.94 -16.81
C LEU A 60 -28.15 -24.47 -16.97
N ALA A 61 -28.69 -24.53 -18.19
CA ALA A 61 -30.00 -25.12 -18.45
C ALA A 61 -30.06 -26.60 -18.04
N PHE A 62 -29.00 -27.37 -18.30
CA PHE A 62 -28.90 -28.76 -17.83
C PHE A 62 -28.83 -28.85 -16.30
N ASP A 63 -28.05 -27.98 -15.65
CA ASP A 63 -27.97 -27.94 -14.19
C ASP A 63 -29.34 -27.58 -13.59
N MET A 64 -30.06 -26.60 -14.15
CA MET A 64 -31.44 -26.28 -13.75
C MET A 64 -32.39 -27.46 -13.95
N ALA A 65 -32.28 -28.16 -15.08
CA ALA A 65 -33.10 -29.35 -15.33
C ALA A 65 -32.79 -30.47 -14.34
N ARG A 66 -31.52 -30.65 -13.96
CA ARG A 66 -31.09 -31.64 -12.96
C ARG A 66 -31.59 -31.30 -11.56
N GLU A 67 -31.51 -30.05 -11.15
CA GLU A 67 -32.05 -29.61 -9.84
C GLU A 67 -33.60 -29.65 -9.85
N ALA A 68 -34.24 -29.49 -11.01
CA ALA A 68 -35.68 -29.68 -11.20
C ALA A 68 -36.15 -31.16 -11.26
N VAL A 69 -35.26 -32.14 -11.04
CA VAL A 69 -35.64 -33.57 -10.99
C VAL A 69 -35.99 -34.01 -9.57
N PHE A 70 -36.99 -33.37 -8.95
CA PHE A 70 -37.82 -34.02 -7.92
C PHE A 70 -39.21 -33.39 -7.69
N CYS A 71 -39.63 -32.38 -8.44
CA CYS A 71 -40.96 -31.79 -8.28
C CYS A 71 -41.63 -31.56 -9.63
N GLY A 72 -42.64 -32.40 -9.94
CA GLY A 72 -43.64 -32.03 -10.94
C GLY A 72 -44.18 -33.12 -11.86
N ASP A 73 -44.26 -34.39 -11.44
CA ASP A 73 -45.26 -35.28 -12.04
C ASP A 73 -45.68 -36.41 -11.08
N SER A 74 -46.75 -36.19 -10.31
CA SER A 74 -47.83 -37.17 -10.11
C SER A 74 -48.96 -36.59 -9.25
N SER A 75 -50.10 -36.39 -9.91
CA SER A 75 -51.49 -36.59 -9.46
C SER A 75 -52.14 -35.72 -8.36
N ASP A 76 -53.14 -34.97 -8.83
CA ASP A 76 -54.51 -34.73 -8.33
C ASP A 76 -54.81 -33.95 -7.03
N ASP A 77 -55.64 -32.93 -7.29
CA ASP A 77 -56.71 -32.31 -6.50
C ASP A 77 -56.44 -31.30 -5.35
N ASP A 78 -57.21 -30.22 -5.51
CA ASP A 78 -57.70 -29.22 -4.57
C ASP A 78 -56.84 -28.02 -4.11
N ARG A 79 -57.17 -26.89 -4.76
CA ARG A 79 -57.56 -25.57 -4.21
C ARG A 79 -56.77 -25.00 -3.02
N GLY A 80 -56.17 -23.83 -3.25
CA GLY A 80 -55.96 -22.82 -2.20
C GLY A 80 -54.82 -21.86 -2.52
N ASP A 81 -55.16 -20.59 -2.71
CA ASP A 81 -54.25 -19.46 -2.93
C ASP A 81 -53.12 -19.38 -1.90
N GLU A 82 -51.86 -19.56 -2.32
CA GLU A 82 -50.64 -18.91 -1.75
C GLU A 82 -49.49 -18.97 -2.78
N ALA A 83 -49.56 -18.12 -3.82
CA ALA A 83 -48.64 -18.14 -4.96
C ALA A 83 -47.49 -17.10 -4.86
N ASP A 84 -46.89 -16.87 -3.68
CA ASP A 84 -45.79 -15.88 -3.56
C ASP A 84 -44.59 -16.32 -2.69
N SER A 85 -44.43 -17.59 -2.35
CA SER A 85 -43.28 -18.03 -1.51
C SER A 85 -42.51 -19.27 -1.97
N VAL A 86 -42.87 -19.86 -3.12
CA VAL A 86 -42.25 -21.10 -3.63
C VAL A 86 -41.09 -20.82 -4.60
N LEU A 87 -41.01 -19.63 -5.21
CA LEU A 87 -40.01 -19.30 -6.23
C LEU A 87 -38.63 -18.86 -5.67
N GLU A 88 -38.49 -18.59 -4.37
CA GLU A 88 -37.20 -18.19 -3.81
C GLU A 88 -36.32 -19.34 -3.29
N ARG A 89 -36.88 -20.55 -3.11
CA ARG A 89 -36.13 -21.71 -2.57
C ARG A 89 -35.41 -22.51 -3.65
N ASP A 90 -36.01 -22.71 -4.82
CA ASP A 90 -35.42 -23.51 -5.91
C ASP A 90 -34.18 -22.84 -6.55
N ASP A 91 -34.15 -21.51 -6.58
CA ASP A 91 -33.02 -20.75 -7.13
C ASP A 91 -31.77 -20.81 -6.23
N ALA A 92 -31.92 -21.18 -4.95
CA ALA A 92 -30.80 -21.24 -4.01
C ALA A 92 -29.77 -22.33 -4.36
N ASP A 93 -30.22 -23.38 -5.04
CA ASP A 93 -29.37 -24.53 -5.35
C ASP A 93 -28.60 -24.44 -6.67
N ILE A 94 -28.97 -23.48 -7.52
CA ILE A 94 -28.33 -23.25 -8.81
C ILE A 94 -26.84 -22.89 -8.60
N PRO A 95 -25.90 -23.63 -9.22
CA PRO A 95 -24.45 -23.43 -9.01
C PRO A 95 -23.97 -22.00 -9.26
N LEU A 96 -24.56 -21.29 -10.23
CA LEU A 96 -24.23 -19.90 -10.53
C LEU A 96 -24.60 -18.95 -9.39
N ILE A 97 -25.79 -19.15 -8.81
CA ILE A 97 -26.30 -18.33 -7.71
C ILE A 97 -25.48 -18.62 -6.44
N LYS A 98 -25.15 -19.88 -6.17
CA LYS A 98 -24.22 -20.27 -5.10
C LYS A 98 -22.87 -19.56 -5.23
N LEU A 99 -22.30 -19.55 -6.44
CA LEU A 99 -21.05 -18.83 -6.71
C LEU A 99 -21.18 -17.32 -6.48
N ALA A 100 -22.26 -16.69 -6.96
CA ALA A 100 -22.50 -15.26 -6.76
C ALA A 100 -22.67 -14.91 -5.28
N ARG A 101 -23.43 -15.71 -4.52
CA ARG A 101 -23.59 -15.55 -3.06
C ARG A 101 -22.26 -15.73 -2.34
N ALA A 102 -21.48 -16.76 -2.68
CA ALA A 102 -20.17 -16.99 -2.09
C ALA A 102 -19.21 -15.82 -2.37
N LEU A 103 -19.20 -15.29 -3.60
CA LEU A 103 -18.39 -14.14 -3.98
C LEU A 103 -18.80 -12.87 -3.24
N ALA A 104 -20.10 -12.56 -3.20
CA ALA A 104 -20.63 -11.41 -2.47
C ALA A 104 -20.37 -11.52 -0.96
N SER A 105 -20.46 -12.73 -0.39
CA SER A 105 -20.18 -12.96 1.03
C SER A 105 -18.69 -12.86 1.33
N ALA A 106 -17.83 -13.39 0.46
CA ALA A 106 -16.39 -13.26 0.58
C ALA A 106 -16.00 -11.79 0.64
N VAL A 107 -16.34 -10.97 -0.36
CA VAL A 107 -15.92 -9.56 -0.40
C VAL A 107 -16.38 -8.75 0.81
N ARG A 108 -17.55 -9.06 1.40
CA ARG A 108 -18.02 -8.39 2.64
C ARG A 108 -17.16 -8.71 3.87
N GLY A 109 -16.50 -9.87 3.87
CA GLY A 109 -15.55 -10.28 4.90
C GLY A 109 -14.21 -9.56 4.81
N TYR A 110 -13.90 -8.92 3.67
CA TYR A 110 -12.64 -8.24 3.44
C TYR A 110 -12.79 -6.72 3.37
N ARG A 111 -11.76 -6.00 3.78
CA ARG A 111 -11.66 -4.55 3.62
C ARG A 111 -10.32 -4.12 3.04
N ILE A 112 -10.35 -3.06 2.23
CA ILE A 112 -9.21 -2.30 1.74
C ILE A 112 -9.57 -0.85 1.95
N ARG A 113 -8.73 -0.13 2.72
CA ARG A 113 -8.96 1.30 2.96
C ARG A 113 -10.43 1.58 3.27
N THR A 114 -10.93 0.89 4.30
CA THR A 114 -12.32 0.97 4.83
C THR A 114 -13.47 0.55 3.89
N ARG A 115 -13.20 0.13 2.65
CA ARG A 115 -14.20 -0.39 1.71
C ARG A 115 -14.09 -1.90 1.47
N CYS A 116 -15.23 -2.53 1.19
CA CYS A 116 -15.25 -3.90 0.70
C CYS A 116 -14.88 -3.92 -0.79
N PRO A 117 -14.13 -4.91 -1.28
CA PRO A 117 -13.86 -5.04 -2.70
C PRO A 117 -15.14 -5.18 -3.53
N THR A 118 -15.11 -4.68 -4.77
CA THR A 118 -16.21 -4.81 -5.73
C THR A 118 -16.11 -6.17 -6.43
N PRO A 119 -17.14 -7.04 -6.33
CA PRO A 119 -17.13 -8.36 -6.95
C PRO A 119 -17.59 -8.30 -8.41
N TYR A 120 -16.80 -8.88 -9.31
CA TYR A 120 -17.11 -9.06 -10.73
C TYR A 120 -17.14 -10.55 -11.07
N LEU A 121 -18.19 -10.97 -11.77
CA LEU A 121 -18.37 -12.32 -12.29
C LEU A 121 -18.40 -12.27 -13.82
N VAL A 122 -17.35 -12.80 -14.44
CA VAL A 122 -17.14 -12.80 -15.88
C VAL A 122 -17.50 -14.16 -16.47
N LEU A 123 -18.45 -14.16 -17.40
CA LEU A 123 -19.10 -15.33 -17.99
C LEU A 123 -18.92 -15.28 -19.52
N PRO A 124 -17.69 -15.50 -20.03
CA PRO A 124 -17.34 -15.22 -21.43
C PRO A 124 -18.08 -16.11 -22.44
N ARG A 125 -18.65 -17.24 -22.00
CA ARG A 125 -19.37 -18.19 -22.86
C ARG A 125 -20.89 -18.16 -22.65
N MET A 126 -21.39 -17.21 -21.87
CA MET A 126 -22.83 -16.99 -21.73
C MET A 126 -23.24 -15.75 -22.49
N ILE A 127 -24.40 -15.84 -23.15
CA ILE A 127 -24.94 -14.78 -23.98
C ILE A 127 -26.29 -14.38 -23.39
N GLU A 128 -26.40 -13.10 -23.00
CA GLU A 128 -27.65 -12.53 -22.52
C GLU A 128 -28.67 -12.42 -23.66
N GLY A 129 -29.94 -12.70 -23.36
CA GLY A 129 -31.05 -12.64 -24.32
C GLY A 129 -31.28 -13.92 -25.13
N GLU A 130 -30.44 -14.95 -24.98
CA GLU A 130 -30.65 -16.25 -25.65
C GLU A 130 -31.76 -17.08 -24.97
N HIS A 131 -31.91 -16.96 -23.64
CA HIS A 131 -32.87 -17.75 -22.88
C HIS A 131 -33.45 -16.98 -21.67
N PRO A 132 -34.76 -16.68 -21.63
CA PRO A 132 -35.36 -15.83 -20.60
C PRO A 132 -35.12 -16.29 -19.15
N LYS A 133 -35.16 -17.60 -18.90
CA LYS A 133 -34.88 -18.14 -17.56
C LYS A 133 -33.41 -17.98 -17.14
N ILE A 134 -32.46 -18.00 -18.09
CA ILE A 134 -31.04 -17.79 -17.80
C ILE A 134 -30.82 -16.31 -17.49
N ASP A 135 -31.45 -15.42 -18.24
CA ASP A 135 -31.40 -13.99 -17.98
C ASP A 135 -31.98 -13.64 -16.60
N ALA A 136 -33.03 -14.34 -16.16
CA ALA A 136 -33.54 -14.21 -14.79
C ALA A 136 -32.49 -14.58 -13.72
N ILE A 137 -31.73 -15.67 -13.93
CA ILE A 137 -30.63 -16.07 -13.04
C ILE A 137 -29.50 -15.04 -13.02
N LEU A 138 -29.12 -14.52 -14.18
CA LEU A 138 -28.11 -13.46 -14.29
C LEU A 138 -28.54 -12.21 -13.53
N ASN A 139 -29.81 -11.83 -13.65
CA ASN A 139 -30.38 -10.71 -12.91
C ASN A 139 -30.47 -10.98 -11.40
N THR A 140 -30.74 -12.22 -10.98
CA THR A 140 -30.65 -12.62 -9.58
C THR A 140 -29.22 -12.49 -9.05
N CYS A 141 -28.20 -12.88 -9.82
CA CYS A 141 -26.79 -12.68 -9.46
C CYS A 141 -26.44 -11.18 -9.30
N ARG A 142 -26.98 -10.32 -10.16
CA ARG A 142 -26.84 -8.85 -10.04
C ARG A 142 -27.52 -8.32 -8.79
N ARG A 143 -28.73 -8.79 -8.48
CA ARG A 143 -29.49 -8.42 -7.27
C ARG A 143 -28.77 -8.80 -5.98
N ILE A 144 -27.98 -9.88 -5.99
CA ILE A 144 -27.11 -10.29 -4.87
C ILE A 144 -25.96 -9.29 -4.62
N GLY A 145 -25.69 -8.39 -5.57
CA GLY A 145 -24.65 -7.36 -5.49
C GLY A 145 -23.35 -7.72 -6.22
N VAL A 146 -23.42 -8.60 -7.23
CA VAL A 146 -22.27 -8.97 -8.08
C VAL A 146 -22.42 -8.32 -9.45
N ASN A 147 -21.34 -7.71 -9.96
CA ASN A 147 -21.31 -7.20 -11.32
C ASN A 147 -21.12 -8.34 -12.30
N VAL A 148 -22.12 -8.62 -13.13
CA VAL A 148 -22.10 -9.76 -14.08
C VAL A 148 -21.80 -9.27 -15.49
N LEU A 149 -20.75 -9.82 -16.10
CA LEU A 149 -20.33 -9.53 -17.49
C LEU A 149 -20.43 -10.80 -18.34
N CYS A 150 -21.16 -10.73 -19.44
CA CYS A 150 -21.43 -11.86 -20.35
C CYS A 150 -20.70 -11.70 -21.69
N GLY A 151 -20.53 -12.80 -22.42
CA GLY A 151 -19.72 -12.84 -23.65
C GLY A 151 -20.11 -11.81 -24.70
N ASN A 152 -21.39 -11.47 -24.83
CA ASN A 152 -21.89 -10.46 -25.75
C ASN A 152 -21.67 -9.00 -25.30
N THR A 153 -21.34 -8.76 -24.03
CA THR A 153 -21.00 -7.42 -23.51
C THR A 153 -19.50 -7.22 -23.34
N LEU A 154 -18.70 -8.29 -23.45
CA LEU A 154 -17.25 -8.22 -23.40
C LEU A 154 -16.68 -7.71 -24.71
N SER A 155 -15.81 -6.70 -24.61
CA SER A 155 -14.99 -6.28 -25.75
C SER A 155 -13.99 -7.39 -26.12
N PRO A 156 -13.69 -7.57 -27.41
CA PRO A 156 -12.67 -8.51 -27.84
C PRO A 156 -11.33 -8.18 -27.17
N ALA A 157 -10.58 -9.22 -26.79
CA ALA A 157 -9.28 -9.04 -26.17
C ALA A 157 -8.35 -8.28 -27.14
N PRO A 158 -7.73 -7.17 -26.72
CA PRO A 158 -6.77 -6.47 -27.56
C PRO A 158 -5.58 -7.38 -27.86
N ALA A 159 -4.95 -7.19 -29.02
CA ALA A 159 -3.73 -7.90 -29.38
C ALA A 159 -2.63 -7.60 -28.34
N LEU A 160 -1.87 -8.64 -27.97
CA LEU A 160 -0.73 -8.49 -27.07
C LEU A 160 0.32 -7.57 -27.74
N SER A 161 0.63 -6.46 -27.07
CA SER A 161 1.67 -5.52 -27.47
C SER A 161 2.52 -5.11 -26.26
N ALA A 162 3.73 -4.60 -26.50
CA ALA A 162 4.59 -4.10 -25.43
C ALA A 162 3.88 -3.01 -24.60
N ASP A 163 3.21 -2.07 -25.27
CA ASP A 163 2.44 -1.01 -24.61
C ASP A 163 1.27 -1.54 -23.77
N LEU A 164 0.61 -2.60 -24.25
CA LEU A 164 -0.43 -3.26 -23.47
C LEU A 164 0.16 -3.93 -22.23
N LEU A 165 1.29 -4.63 -22.34
CA LEU A 165 1.96 -5.25 -21.21
C LEU A 165 2.39 -4.21 -20.16
N HIS A 166 2.88 -3.04 -20.59
CA HIS A 166 3.17 -1.92 -19.69
C HIS A 166 1.92 -1.36 -19.01
N ARG A 167 0.77 -1.33 -19.69
CA ARG A 167 -0.52 -0.94 -19.07
C ARG A 167 -1.07 -2.00 -18.12
N MET A 168 -0.81 -3.28 -18.38
CA MET A 168 -1.26 -4.40 -17.54
C MET A 168 -0.48 -4.49 -16.21
N ALA A 169 0.74 -3.94 -16.16
CA ALA A 169 1.49 -3.77 -14.93
C ALA A 169 1.43 -2.28 -14.53
N PRO A 170 0.39 -1.85 -13.79
CA PRO A 170 0.19 -0.44 -13.48
C PRO A 170 1.47 0.15 -12.85
N ASP A 171 2.00 1.22 -13.46
CA ASP A 171 3.15 1.91 -12.91
C ASP A 171 2.69 2.65 -11.65
N PRO A 172 3.20 2.29 -10.44
CA PRO A 172 2.80 2.94 -9.20
C PRO A 172 3.01 4.46 -9.21
N LYS A 173 3.94 4.97 -10.04
CA LYS A 173 4.21 6.40 -10.20
C LYS A 173 3.02 7.19 -10.74
N THR A 174 2.10 6.55 -11.48
CA THR A 174 0.89 7.20 -12.02
C THR A 174 0.00 7.77 -10.92
N SER A 175 0.04 7.18 -9.73
CA SER A 175 -0.72 7.64 -8.56
C SER A 175 -0.01 8.73 -7.75
N PHE A 176 1.24 9.08 -8.09
CA PHE A 176 2.03 10.00 -7.28
C PHE A 176 1.66 11.45 -7.58
N SER A 177 1.55 12.23 -6.50
CA SER A 177 1.38 13.68 -6.57
C SER A 177 2.52 14.36 -7.34
N LYS A 178 2.26 15.61 -7.78
CA LYS A 178 3.27 16.46 -8.44
C LYS A 178 4.39 16.87 -7.48
N THR A 179 4.04 17.05 -6.20
CA THR A 179 4.96 17.33 -5.10
C THR A 179 5.04 16.12 -4.19
N LEU A 180 6.24 15.62 -3.92
CA LEU A 180 6.50 14.48 -3.05
C LEU A 180 6.95 14.96 -1.68
N ASN A 181 6.34 14.42 -0.64
CA ASN A 181 6.73 14.64 0.75
C ASN A 181 7.72 13.55 1.18
N ILE A 182 8.92 13.94 1.61
CA ILE A 182 10.05 13.05 1.86
C ILE A 182 10.22 12.85 3.37
N ASP A 183 10.11 11.60 3.82
CA ASP A 183 10.39 11.21 5.20
C ASP A 183 11.90 11.22 5.51
N THR A 184 12.25 11.41 6.79
CA THR A 184 13.63 11.38 7.29
C THR A 184 14.36 10.09 6.88
N SER A 185 13.67 8.95 6.84
CA SER A 185 14.29 7.68 6.45
C SER A 185 14.72 7.63 4.97
N VAL A 186 14.06 8.40 4.09
CA VAL A 186 14.47 8.55 2.69
C VAL A 186 15.60 9.57 2.58
N LEU A 187 15.57 10.67 3.35
CA LEU A 187 16.68 11.63 3.42
C LEU A 187 17.98 10.94 3.83
N VAL A 188 17.93 10.10 4.86
CA VAL A 188 19.08 9.28 5.30
C VAL A 188 19.57 8.36 4.19
N GLY A 189 18.66 7.66 3.50
CA GLY A 189 19.02 6.80 2.37
C GLY A 189 19.66 7.57 1.21
N LEU A 190 19.18 8.78 0.90
CA LEU A 190 19.74 9.63 -0.15
C LEU A 190 21.09 10.24 0.22
N ALA A 191 21.44 10.34 1.50
CA ALA A 191 22.74 10.85 1.94
C ALA A 191 23.75 9.75 2.25
N SER A 192 23.29 8.52 2.49
CA SER A 192 24.10 7.39 2.94
C SER A 192 25.27 7.05 2.02
N ASP A 193 26.44 6.77 2.61
CA ASP A 193 27.59 6.22 1.87
C ASP A 193 27.25 4.85 1.26
N PHE A 194 26.42 4.04 1.91
CA PHE A 194 25.96 2.76 1.34
C PHE A 194 25.24 2.97 0.01
N SER A 195 24.55 4.09 -0.19
CA SER A 195 23.81 4.35 -1.43
C SER A 195 24.66 4.98 -2.53
N HIS A 196 25.82 5.56 -2.19
CA HIS A 196 26.60 6.38 -3.11
C HIS A 196 28.03 5.87 -3.36
N SER A 197 28.47 4.84 -2.64
CA SER A 197 29.84 4.33 -2.71
C SER A 197 29.91 2.83 -2.43
N THR A 198 31.02 2.22 -2.83
CA THR A 198 31.36 0.87 -2.39
C THR A 198 31.96 0.95 -1.00
N VAL A 199 31.20 0.56 0.02
CA VAL A 199 31.62 0.63 1.42
C VAL A 199 32.41 -0.63 1.79
N PRO A 200 33.74 -0.55 2.00
CA PRO A 200 34.51 -1.71 2.44
C PRO A 200 34.20 -2.06 3.90
N ALA A 201 34.18 -3.36 4.20
CA ALA A 201 33.95 -3.84 5.56
C ALA A 201 35.01 -3.29 6.52
N GLN A 202 34.57 -2.71 7.65
CA GLN A 202 35.45 -2.20 8.70
C GLN A 202 35.41 -3.11 9.93
N PRO A 203 36.48 -3.14 10.77
CA PRO A 203 36.52 -3.99 11.96
C PRO A 203 35.38 -3.74 12.97
N TRP A 204 34.88 -2.50 13.04
CA TRP A 204 33.80 -2.12 13.96
C TRP A 204 32.39 -2.37 13.38
N PHE A 205 32.29 -2.82 12.12
CA PHE A 205 31.00 -3.09 11.50
C PHE A 205 30.28 -4.22 12.23
N ARG A 206 29.03 -3.94 12.60
CA ARG A 206 28.10 -4.96 13.08
C ARG A 206 27.49 -5.72 11.90
N ARG A 207 26.91 -6.89 12.19
CA ARG A 207 26.18 -7.70 11.19
C ARG A 207 25.23 -6.86 10.31
N SER A 208 24.47 -5.95 10.91
CA SER A 208 23.57 -5.05 10.19
C SER A 208 24.26 -4.18 9.12
N HIS A 209 25.48 -3.68 9.36
CA HIS A 209 26.22 -2.90 8.35
C HIS A 209 26.60 -3.79 7.16
N LEU A 210 27.06 -5.02 7.45
CA LEU A 210 27.42 -6.00 6.42
C LEU A 210 26.19 -6.41 5.59
N ASP A 211 25.05 -6.61 6.26
CA ASP A 211 23.80 -6.95 5.58
C ASP A 211 23.33 -5.79 4.66
N HIS A 212 23.54 -4.52 5.05
CA HIS A 212 23.24 -3.37 4.19
C HIS A 212 24.20 -3.24 3.00
N ALA A 213 25.50 -3.53 3.18
CA ALA A 213 26.46 -3.57 2.09
C ALA A 213 26.11 -4.68 1.07
N GLU A 214 25.76 -5.87 1.56
CA GLU A 214 25.33 -6.98 0.73
C GLU A 214 24.02 -6.65 -0.02
N LEU A 215 23.06 -6.03 0.67
CA LEU A 215 21.80 -5.62 0.07
C LEU A 215 21.99 -4.57 -1.03
N GLU A 216 22.90 -3.61 -0.85
CA GLU A 216 23.24 -2.64 -1.89
C GLU A 216 23.84 -3.32 -3.12
N SER A 217 24.73 -4.30 -2.93
CA SER A 217 25.33 -5.03 -4.06
C SER A 217 24.29 -5.75 -4.92
N LYS A 218 23.18 -6.19 -4.31
CA LYS A 218 22.08 -6.91 -4.96
C LYS A 218 21.03 -5.97 -5.55
N GLN A 219 20.72 -4.88 -4.85
CA GLN A 219 19.69 -3.92 -5.24
C GLN A 219 20.10 -2.52 -4.79
N PRO A 220 20.76 -1.73 -5.66
CA PRO A 220 21.19 -0.39 -5.33
C PRO A 220 20.01 0.51 -4.94
N ALA A 221 20.08 1.19 -3.80
CA ALA A 221 18.95 1.98 -3.29
C ALA A 221 18.59 3.14 -4.23
N LEU A 222 19.59 3.80 -4.83
CA LEU A 222 19.36 4.90 -5.77
C LEU A 222 18.68 4.46 -7.06
N SER A 223 18.84 3.19 -7.47
CA SER A 223 18.09 2.63 -8.60
C SER A 223 16.58 2.55 -8.33
N LEU A 224 16.17 2.54 -7.05
CA LEU A 224 14.78 2.60 -6.62
C LEU A 224 14.32 4.04 -6.40
N PHE A 225 15.17 4.88 -5.81
CA PHE A 225 14.79 6.25 -5.42
C PHE A 225 14.69 7.19 -6.63
N TYR A 226 15.74 7.28 -7.45
CA TYR A 226 15.81 8.27 -8.53
C TYR A 226 14.69 8.17 -9.57
N PRO A 227 14.27 6.97 -10.04
CA PRO A 227 13.15 6.87 -10.97
C PRO A 227 11.81 7.35 -10.40
N ILE A 228 11.68 7.40 -9.06
CA ILE A 228 10.48 7.87 -8.37
C ILE A 228 10.55 9.38 -8.11
N LEU A 229 11.70 9.89 -7.70
CA LEU A 229 11.90 11.32 -7.46
C LEU A 229 11.80 12.10 -8.78
N GLY A 230 12.57 11.70 -9.80
CA GLY A 230 12.60 12.31 -11.13
C GLY A 230 12.58 13.84 -11.09
N SER A 231 11.73 14.44 -11.94
CA SER A 231 11.52 15.89 -12.02
C SER A 231 10.48 16.44 -11.03
N LYS A 232 10.01 15.64 -10.05
CA LYS A 232 8.96 16.07 -9.12
C LYS A 232 9.50 17.05 -8.09
N LYS A 233 8.66 17.98 -7.63
CA LYS A 233 9.01 18.88 -6.54
C LYS A 233 9.14 18.07 -5.25
N LEU A 234 10.20 18.31 -4.47
CA LEU A 234 10.47 17.58 -3.24
C LEU A 234 10.30 18.51 -2.04
N VAL A 235 9.56 18.07 -1.03
CA VAL A 235 9.40 18.78 0.24
C VAL A 235 9.62 17.83 1.41
N CYS A 236 9.97 18.35 2.58
CA CYS A 236 9.90 17.60 3.84
C CYS A 236 9.51 18.53 4.99
N THR A 237 8.94 17.97 6.05
CA THR A 237 8.58 18.76 7.22
C THR A 237 9.81 19.27 7.97
N LYS A 238 9.63 20.37 8.70
CA LYS A 238 10.67 20.95 9.55
C LYS A 238 11.21 19.94 10.57
N GLU A 239 10.34 19.15 11.20
CA GLU A 239 10.75 18.13 12.16
C GLU A 239 11.57 17.02 11.50
N ALA A 240 11.23 16.65 10.26
CA ALA A 240 11.98 15.65 9.51
C ALA A 240 13.37 16.13 9.14
N GLU A 241 13.47 17.41 8.78
CA GLU A 241 14.69 18.12 8.45
C GLU A 241 15.60 18.29 9.67
N GLU A 242 15.07 18.77 10.79
CA GLU A 242 15.78 18.92 12.07
C GLU A 242 16.32 17.57 12.56
N THR A 243 15.48 16.52 12.48
CA THR A 243 15.90 15.16 12.84
C THR A 243 16.98 14.64 11.90
N PHE A 244 16.85 14.89 10.59
CA PHE A 244 17.85 14.48 9.61
C PHE A 244 19.20 15.18 9.84
N ARG A 245 19.20 16.50 10.04
CA ARG A 245 20.40 17.27 10.42
C ARG A 245 21.06 16.67 11.64
N HIS A 246 20.29 16.42 12.70
CA HIS A 246 20.83 15.84 13.93
C HIS A 246 21.49 14.47 13.70
N ILE A 247 20.87 13.59 12.91
CA ILE A 247 21.45 12.28 12.56
C ILE A 247 22.79 12.47 11.83
N VAL A 248 22.82 13.33 10.82
CA VAL A 248 24.01 13.58 10.00
C VAL A 248 25.14 14.19 10.83
N ASP A 249 24.86 15.19 11.67
CA ASP A 249 25.85 15.85 12.52
C ASP A 249 26.42 14.90 13.58
N THR A 250 25.59 14.01 14.11
CA THR A 250 25.97 13.12 15.22
C THR A 250 26.79 11.93 14.75
N ILE A 251 26.38 11.28 13.66
CA ILE A 251 26.98 10.01 13.23
C ILE A 251 27.54 10.03 11.81
N GLY A 252 27.19 10.99 10.95
CA GLY A 252 27.55 10.96 9.53
C GLY A 252 29.05 11.10 9.25
N THR A 253 29.50 10.45 8.17
CA THR A 253 30.83 10.69 7.59
C THR A 253 30.91 12.05 6.89
N GLU A 254 32.11 12.51 6.54
CA GLU A 254 32.28 13.78 5.82
C GLU A 254 31.61 13.77 4.42
N SER A 255 31.62 12.62 3.73
CA SER A 255 30.90 12.46 2.46
C SER A 255 29.38 12.46 2.65
N GLU A 256 28.88 11.85 3.73
CA GLU A 256 27.44 11.86 4.07
C GLU A 256 26.95 13.27 4.42
N LYS A 257 27.74 14.04 5.19
CA LYS A 257 27.48 15.46 5.48
C LYS A 257 27.47 16.30 4.20
N ALA A 258 28.48 16.14 3.35
CA ALA A 258 28.54 16.87 2.07
C ALA A 258 27.34 16.55 1.15
N ARG A 259 26.84 15.31 1.14
CA ARG A 259 25.61 14.97 0.41
C ARG A 259 24.37 15.56 1.08
N ALA A 260 24.29 15.55 2.41
CA ALA A 260 23.19 16.19 3.14
C ALA A 260 23.11 17.70 2.85
N GLU A 261 24.26 18.38 2.74
CA GLU A 261 24.34 19.77 2.29
C GLU A 261 23.77 19.97 0.88
N CYS A 262 24.14 19.10 -0.06
CA CYS A 262 23.62 19.15 -1.43
C CYS A 262 22.09 18.99 -1.46
N LEU A 263 21.56 18.06 -0.65
CA LEU A 263 20.14 17.69 -0.64
C LEU A 263 19.26 18.76 0.00
N ILE A 264 19.63 19.25 1.18
CA ILE A 264 18.73 20.06 2.01
C ILE A 264 19.44 21.01 2.99
N LEU A 265 20.60 20.63 3.56
CA LEU A 265 21.23 21.36 4.66
C LEU A 265 22.16 22.51 4.22
N GLY A 266 22.53 22.55 2.94
CA GLY A 266 23.51 23.51 2.41
C GLY A 266 22.93 24.91 2.23
N ASP A 267 23.80 25.89 2.01
CA ASP A 267 23.45 27.30 1.90
C ASP A 267 22.38 27.57 0.83
N ALA A 268 21.42 28.44 1.15
CA ALA A 268 20.39 28.93 0.25
C ALA A 268 20.96 29.59 -1.02
N GLN A 269 22.21 30.06 -0.98
CA GLN A 269 22.91 30.66 -2.14
C GLN A 269 23.34 29.62 -3.19
N TRP A 270 23.37 28.33 -2.87
CA TRP A 270 23.77 27.32 -3.84
C TRP A 270 22.70 27.15 -4.93
N THR A 271 23.12 27.29 -6.18
CA THR A 271 22.27 27.00 -7.33
C THR A 271 21.91 25.51 -7.38
N ARG A 272 20.79 25.20 -8.02
CA ARG A 272 20.36 23.81 -8.27
C ARG A 272 21.44 23.04 -9.02
N GLU A 273 22.03 23.66 -10.03
CA GLU A 273 23.07 23.06 -10.88
C GLU A 273 24.33 22.74 -10.05
N GLY A 274 24.76 23.67 -9.19
CA GLY A 274 25.89 23.45 -8.29
C GLY A 274 25.65 22.31 -7.29
N ARG A 275 24.44 22.22 -6.72
CA ARG A 275 24.04 21.09 -5.86
C ARG A 275 24.11 19.75 -6.59
N LEU A 276 23.61 19.70 -7.83
CA LEU A 276 23.62 18.47 -8.64
C LEU A 276 25.03 18.07 -9.05
N GLU A 277 25.86 19.02 -9.45
CA GLU A 277 27.25 18.76 -9.83
C GLU A 277 28.07 18.24 -8.64
N LYS A 278 27.92 18.87 -7.47
CA LYS A 278 28.55 18.38 -6.25
C LYS A 278 28.05 16.99 -5.87
N LEU A 279 26.73 16.75 -5.90
CA LEU A 279 26.17 15.44 -5.60
C LEU A 279 26.67 14.35 -6.55
N ARG A 280 26.84 14.66 -7.85
CA ARG A 280 27.45 13.74 -8.83
C ARG A 280 28.88 13.39 -8.49
N SER A 281 29.68 14.36 -8.08
CA SER A 281 31.08 14.12 -7.68
C SER A 281 31.20 13.20 -6.45
N LEU A 282 30.12 13.08 -5.66
CA LEU A 282 30.06 12.29 -4.43
C LEU A 282 29.34 10.93 -4.60
N SER A 283 29.07 10.51 -5.84
CA SER A 283 28.24 9.35 -6.16
C SER A 283 28.87 8.47 -7.25
N ILE A 284 28.91 7.16 -7.04
CA ILE A 284 29.24 6.17 -8.09
C ILE A 284 28.09 5.95 -9.08
N HIS A 285 26.88 6.40 -8.75
CA HIS A 285 25.69 6.28 -9.58
C HIS A 285 25.37 7.60 -10.28
N GLY A 286 24.85 7.50 -11.51
CA GLY A 286 24.35 8.65 -12.27
C GLY A 286 23.22 9.36 -11.54
N VAL A 287 23.41 10.65 -11.25
CA VAL A 287 22.39 11.51 -10.62
C VAL A 287 21.52 12.16 -11.71
N PRO A 288 20.19 12.01 -11.66
CA PRO A 288 19.29 12.59 -12.66
C PRO A 288 19.46 14.09 -12.83
N LEU A 289 19.49 14.55 -14.08
CA LEU A 289 19.62 15.97 -14.44
C LEU A 289 18.40 16.80 -14.05
N ASP A 290 17.25 16.16 -13.96
CA ASP A 290 15.95 16.75 -13.66
C ASP A 290 15.61 16.72 -12.16
N LEU A 291 16.45 16.12 -11.31
CA LEU A 291 16.25 16.09 -9.86
C LEU A 291 16.10 17.52 -9.30
N GLN A 292 15.06 17.73 -8.49
CA GLN A 292 14.72 19.03 -7.95
C GLN A 292 15.36 19.21 -6.56
N LEU A 293 16.49 19.91 -6.50
CA LEU A 293 17.21 20.27 -5.28
C LEU A 293 17.29 21.80 -5.13
N PRO A 294 17.30 22.33 -3.90
CA PRO A 294 17.18 21.61 -2.62
C PRO A 294 15.77 21.08 -2.35
N ILE A 295 15.67 20.08 -1.48
CA ILE A 295 14.38 19.65 -0.90
C ILE A 295 13.87 20.79 -0.03
N THR A 296 12.64 21.25 -0.29
CA THR A 296 12.08 22.42 0.41
C THR A 296 11.54 22.02 1.78
N VAL A 297 11.93 22.78 2.81
CA VAL A 297 11.42 22.59 4.18
C VAL A 297 10.07 23.28 4.32
N VAL A 298 9.08 22.58 4.87
CA VAL A 298 7.74 23.11 5.15
C VAL A 298 7.41 22.96 6.63
N ASP A 299 6.68 23.93 7.19
CA ASP A 299 6.23 23.89 8.58
C ASP A 299 4.87 23.20 8.63
N ALA A 300 4.83 21.97 9.15
CA ALA A 300 3.60 21.19 9.21
C ALA A 300 2.50 21.87 10.05
N SER A 301 2.85 22.77 10.98
CA SER A 301 1.87 23.47 11.81
C SER A 301 1.28 24.72 11.14
N LYS A 302 2.06 25.39 10.29
CA LYS A 302 1.66 26.65 9.61
C LYS A 302 1.20 26.44 8.18
N ASP A 303 1.87 25.53 7.47
CA ASP A 303 1.65 25.26 6.05
C ASP A 303 0.66 24.11 5.82
N ALA A 304 0.13 23.51 6.89
CA ALA A 304 -0.98 22.57 6.77
C ALA A 304 -2.24 23.31 6.30
N CYS A 305 -2.57 23.19 5.02
CA CYS A 305 -3.94 23.32 4.58
C CYS A 305 -4.79 22.29 5.36
N ALA A 306 -5.72 22.72 6.22
CA ALA A 306 -6.64 21.83 6.92
C ALA A 306 -8.09 22.36 6.81
N PRO A 307 -9.15 21.50 6.93
CA PRO A 307 -9.13 20.06 7.22
C PRO A 307 -10.07 19.24 6.30
N HIS A 308 -9.54 18.36 5.45
CA HIS A 308 -10.33 17.20 4.99
C HIS A 308 -10.08 15.95 5.87
N ILE A 309 -9.13 16.06 6.81
CA ILE A 309 -8.88 15.00 7.80
C ILE A 309 -9.72 15.30 9.02
N SER A 310 -10.60 14.37 9.39
CA SER A 310 -11.40 14.45 10.62
C SER A 310 -10.50 14.44 11.86
N GLU A 311 -10.96 15.04 12.96
CA GLU A 311 -10.19 15.02 14.22
C GLU A 311 -9.92 13.59 14.70
N ALA A 312 -10.89 12.68 14.54
CA ALA A 312 -10.70 11.26 14.82
C ALA A 312 -9.57 10.64 13.98
N ALA A 313 -9.46 11.01 12.70
CA ALA A 313 -8.38 10.55 11.81
C ALA A 313 -7.01 11.15 12.19
N LYS A 314 -6.96 12.42 12.61
CA LYS A 314 -5.73 13.03 13.14
C LYS A 314 -5.27 12.33 14.42
N GLU A 315 -6.19 12.04 15.34
CA GLU A 315 -5.87 11.35 16.59
C GLU A 315 -5.24 9.98 16.35
N LYS A 316 -5.68 9.24 15.31
CA LYS A 316 -5.08 7.95 14.92
C LYS A 316 -3.62 8.05 14.49
N THR A 317 -3.12 9.23 14.15
CA THR A 317 -1.69 9.45 13.83
C THR A 317 -0.80 9.58 15.08
N ASN A 318 -1.38 9.77 16.28
CA ASN A 318 -0.63 9.90 17.54
C ASN A 318 0.10 8.63 17.98
N ILE A 319 -0.20 7.48 17.36
CA ILE A 319 0.56 6.25 17.52
C ILE A 319 1.99 6.35 16.96
N LEU A 320 2.23 7.33 16.07
CA LEU A 320 3.51 7.55 15.44
C LEU A 320 4.29 8.57 16.26
N LEU A 321 5.58 8.34 16.40
CA LEU A 321 6.50 9.29 17.02
C LEU A 321 6.92 10.35 16.01
N ASN A 322 7.36 11.51 16.51
CA ASN A 322 8.05 12.51 15.70
C ASN A 322 9.45 11.99 15.31
N PRO A 323 9.94 12.26 14.08
CA PRO A 323 9.34 13.12 13.07
C PRO A 323 8.25 12.46 12.22
N GLY A 324 8.13 11.13 12.25
CA GLY A 324 7.20 10.37 11.39
C GLY A 324 5.78 10.90 11.41
N ARG A 325 5.22 11.17 12.60
CA ARG A 325 3.87 11.75 12.74
C ARG A 325 3.70 13.04 11.94
N SER A 326 4.64 13.99 12.06
CA SER A 326 4.60 15.26 11.32
C SER A 326 4.58 15.03 9.80
N VAL A 327 5.43 14.12 9.31
CA VAL A 327 5.59 13.82 7.89
C VAL A 327 4.31 13.20 7.34
N PHE A 328 3.80 12.14 7.98
CA PHE A 328 2.60 11.46 7.51
C PHE A 328 1.37 12.37 7.57
N LEU A 329 1.22 13.16 8.65
CA LEU A 329 0.11 14.08 8.80
C LEU A 329 0.17 15.20 7.75
N TYR A 330 1.35 15.79 7.51
CA TYR A 330 1.51 16.84 6.49
C TYR A 330 1.22 16.32 5.08
N GLY A 331 1.80 15.18 4.70
CA GLY A 331 1.56 14.59 3.39
C GLY A 331 0.09 14.26 3.16
N TRP A 332 -0.58 13.76 4.21
CA TRP A 332 -2.03 13.54 4.17
C TRP A 332 -2.80 14.85 4.00
N ALA A 333 -2.56 15.85 4.86
CA ALA A 333 -3.30 17.11 4.86
C ALA A 333 -3.14 17.90 3.55
N SER A 334 -1.97 17.78 2.92
CA SER A 334 -1.64 18.43 1.65
C SER A 334 -1.98 17.60 0.40
N ARG A 335 -2.56 16.40 0.56
CA ARG A 335 -2.78 15.42 -0.53
C ARG A 335 -1.52 15.12 -1.36
N GLN A 336 -0.38 15.08 -0.67
CA GLN A 336 0.92 14.72 -1.25
C GLN A 336 1.27 13.28 -0.92
N THR A 337 1.83 12.58 -1.91
CA THR A 337 2.42 11.26 -1.73
C THR A 337 3.62 11.37 -0.80
N THR A 338 3.54 10.67 0.33
CA THR A 338 4.65 10.56 1.29
C THR A 338 5.54 9.39 0.95
N LEU A 339 6.83 9.64 0.75
CA LEU A 339 7.84 8.62 0.51
C LEU A 339 8.57 8.29 1.81
N THR A 340 8.65 7.00 2.15
CA THR A 340 9.31 6.53 3.39
C THR A 340 10.03 5.19 3.16
N CYS A 341 11.06 4.91 3.95
CA CYS A 341 11.63 3.56 4.07
C CYS A 341 11.14 2.85 5.36
N ASN A 342 10.32 3.51 6.19
CA ASN A 342 9.85 2.97 7.46
C ASN A 342 8.53 2.20 7.29
N SER A 343 8.63 0.97 6.77
CA SER A 343 7.46 0.11 6.56
C SER A 343 6.72 -0.25 7.86
N VAL A 344 7.38 -0.17 9.03
CA VAL A 344 6.75 -0.43 10.33
C VAL A 344 5.78 0.69 10.69
N ALA A 345 6.21 1.95 10.55
CA ALA A 345 5.34 3.11 10.79
C ALA A 345 4.12 3.11 9.85
N VAL A 346 4.32 2.75 8.58
CA VAL A 346 3.21 2.62 7.62
C VAL A 346 2.20 1.57 8.07
N LYS A 347 2.67 0.37 8.45
CA LYS A 347 1.79 -0.70 8.95
C LYS A 347 1.03 -0.33 10.22
N GLN A 348 1.69 0.39 11.13
CA GLN A 348 1.07 0.89 12.36
C GLN A 348 -0.04 1.89 12.02
N LEU A 349 0.24 2.84 11.13
CA LEU A 349 -0.72 3.84 10.67
C LEU A 349 -1.92 3.19 9.96
N GLU A 350 -1.67 2.32 8.98
CA GLU A 350 -2.72 1.58 8.27
C GLU A 350 -3.66 0.88 9.24
N LYS A 351 -3.11 0.08 10.17
CA LYS A 351 -3.89 -0.64 11.18
C LYS A 351 -4.71 0.29 12.08
N SER A 352 -4.18 1.46 12.40
CA SER A 352 -4.88 2.47 13.21
C SER A 352 -6.04 3.10 12.44
N LEU A 353 -5.81 3.46 11.18
CA LEU A 353 -6.82 4.06 10.31
C LEU A 353 -7.93 3.09 9.91
N GLU A 354 -7.62 1.79 9.78
CA GLU A 354 -8.61 0.74 9.51
C GLU A 354 -9.71 0.66 10.58
N THR A 355 -9.45 1.17 11.79
CA THR A 355 -10.48 1.25 12.85
C THR A 355 -11.55 2.30 12.59
N LEU A 356 -11.33 3.24 11.67
CA LEU A 356 -12.26 4.31 11.32
C LEU A 356 -13.16 3.88 10.17
N THR A 357 -14.30 3.25 10.47
CA THR A 357 -15.20 2.69 9.46
C THR A 357 -15.81 3.71 8.51
N GLU A 358 -15.84 4.99 8.89
CA GLU A 358 -16.42 6.09 8.13
C GLU A 358 -15.41 6.83 7.23
N LEU A 359 -14.11 6.51 7.32
CA LEU A 359 -13.10 7.17 6.52
C LEU A 359 -13.31 6.82 5.03
N GLY A 360 -13.52 7.82 4.18
CA GLY A 360 -13.67 7.60 2.74
C GLY A 360 -12.35 7.21 2.09
N GLU A 361 -12.38 6.46 0.98
CA GLU A 361 -11.17 6.02 0.25
C GLU A 361 -10.27 7.20 -0.18
N GLN A 362 -10.88 8.29 -0.66
CA GLN A 362 -10.19 9.51 -1.08
C GLN A 362 -9.56 10.28 0.09
N ASP A 363 -9.97 9.94 1.31
CA ASP A 363 -9.45 10.51 2.54
C ASP A 363 -8.32 9.67 3.12
N TRP A 364 -7.87 8.60 2.46
CA TRP A 364 -6.69 7.86 2.91
C TRP A 364 -5.38 8.57 2.54
N PRO A 365 -4.36 8.53 3.42
CA PRO A 365 -3.07 9.07 3.08
C PRO A 365 -2.44 8.28 1.92
N THR A 366 -1.86 9.00 0.95
CA THR A 366 -1.11 8.37 -0.13
C THR A 366 0.33 8.20 0.32
N ILE A 367 0.75 6.95 0.57
CA ILE A 367 2.07 6.62 1.10
C ILE A 367 2.74 5.61 0.18
N TRP A 368 4.00 5.85 -0.14
CA TRP A 368 4.86 4.88 -0.80
C TRP A 368 6.01 4.48 0.13
N ALA A 369 6.00 3.22 0.55
CA ALA A 369 7.06 2.63 1.34
C ALA A 369 8.06 1.91 0.45
N PHE A 370 9.31 2.36 0.43
CA PHE A 370 10.38 1.62 -0.21
C PHE A 370 10.61 0.28 0.50
N PRO A 371 10.90 -0.80 -0.23
CA PRO A 371 11.09 -2.12 0.36
C PRO A 371 12.38 -2.23 1.17
N THR A 372 13.31 -1.28 0.99
CA THR A 372 14.61 -1.28 1.65
C THR A 372 15.00 0.11 2.10
N SER A 373 15.74 0.21 3.20
CA SER A 373 16.42 1.42 3.65
C SER A 373 17.94 1.26 3.54
N ARG A 374 18.66 2.39 3.56
CA ARG A 374 20.10 2.43 3.82
C ARG A 374 20.36 3.40 4.96
N PRO A 375 20.90 2.94 6.10
CA PRO A 375 21.30 3.85 7.17
C PRO A 375 22.55 4.62 6.74
N LEU A 376 22.95 5.63 7.51
CA LEU A 376 24.31 6.14 7.40
C LEU A 376 25.31 5.04 7.80
N VAL A 377 26.45 4.98 7.13
CA VAL A 377 27.59 4.14 7.58
C VAL A 377 28.06 4.66 8.93
N GLY A 378 28.21 5.98 8.98
CA GLY A 378 28.64 6.74 10.13
C GLY A 378 30.07 6.47 10.59
N THR A 379 30.40 7.00 11.76
CA THR A 379 31.77 6.99 12.31
C THR A 379 32.00 5.86 13.31
N PRO A 380 33.25 5.36 13.44
CA PRO A 380 33.61 4.35 14.43
C PRO A 380 33.20 4.79 15.85
N PRO A 381 32.87 3.84 16.74
CA PRO A 381 32.70 4.17 18.16
C PRO A 381 33.98 4.82 18.69
N PRO A 382 33.88 5.86 19.56
CA PRO A 382 35.06 6.40 20.22
C PRO A 382 35.77 5.30 21.03
N ASP A 383 37.11 5.29 21.01
CA ASP A 383 37.97 4.26 21.64
C ASP A 383 37.87 4.20 23.17
N ASN A 384 37.21 5.16 23.79
CA ASN A 384 37.03 5.21 25.24
C ASN A 384 35.82 4.35 25.61
N GLY A 385 36.00 3.33 26.45
CA GLY A 385 35.03 2.29 26.86
C GLY A 385 33.67 2.71 27.42
N HIS A 386 33.23 3.94 27.17
CA HIS A 386 31.84 4.36 27.26
C HIS A 386 30.99 3.57 26.25
N LYS A 387 30.12 2.72 26.80
CA LYS A 387 28.97 2.21 26.06
C LYS A 387 28.28 3.41 25.40
N ARG A 388 28.12 3.41 24.06
CA ARG A 388 27.23 4.37 23.39
C ARG A 388 25.88 4.30 24.11
N VAL A 389 25.54 5.33 24.88
CA VAL A 389 24.20 5.49 25.44
C VAL A 389 23.27 5.47 24.25
N ARG A 390 22.28 4.58 24.26
CA ARG A 390 21.25 4.57 23.22
C ARG A 390 20.52 5.89 23.36
N LYS A 391 20.81 6.86 22.51
CA LYS A 391 20.07 8.13 22.48
C LYS A 391 18.79 7.89 21.70
N HIS A 392 17.65 8.23 22.29
CA HIS A 392 16.38 8.12 21.61
C HIS A 392 16.24 9.25 20.60
N ILE A 393 15.90 8.91 19.35
CA ILE A 393 15.62 9.90 18.30
C ILE A 393 14.09 10.04 18.22
N GLY A 394 13.57 11.17 18.71
CA GLY A 394 12.14 11.49 18.71
C GLY A 394 11.59 11.86 20.10
N ASP A 395 10.47 12.59 20.09
CA ASP A 395 9.74 13.01 21.29
C ASP A 395 9.04 11.82 21.98
N CYS A 396 9.50 11.46 23.17
CA CYS A 396 9.02 10.33 23.99
C CYS A 396 7.94 10.71 25.01
N SER A 397 7.34 11.90 24.89
CA SER A 397 6.23 12.33 25.75
C SER A 397 5.00 11.42 25.68
N VAL A 398 4.90 10.53 24.67
CA VAL A 398 3.80 9.58 24.48
C VAL A 398 4.33 8.13 24.55
N LYS A 399 4.13 7.46 25.71
CA LYS A 399 4.38 6.02 26.00
C LYS A 399 5.47 5.33 25.13
N CYS A 400 6.75 5.49 25.49
CA CYS A 400 7.85 4.67 24.93
C CYS A 400 8.07 3.38 25.74
N THR A 401 8.14 2.23 25.08
CA THR A 401 8.53 0.92 25.68
C THR A 401 10.03 0.61 25.51
N CYS A 402 10.82 1.61 25.13
CA CYS A 402 12.17 1.45 24.59
C CYS A 402 13.30 1.29 25.63
N GLY A 403 13.06 1.57 26.91
CA GLY A 403 14.06 1.45 27.98
C GLY A 403 15.29 2.34 27.78
N VAL A 404 15.10 3.56 27.26
CA VAL A 404 16.18 4.53 26.97
C VAL A 404 16.29 5.55 28.11
N GLU A 405 17.51 5.84 28.56
CA GLU A 405 17.82 6.69 29.73
C GLU A 405 17.83 8.20 29.42
N GLU A 406 18.02 8.61 28.15
CA GLU A 406 18.03 10.03 27.76
C GLU A 406 17.08 10.32 26.59
N LEU A 407 16.19 11.28 26.80
CA LEU A 407 15.24 11.79 25.82
C LEU A 407 15.73 13.13 25.28
N TYR A 408 15.70 13.32 23.96
CA TYR A 408 15.93 14.62 23.34
C TYR A 408 14.72 15.02 22.49
N GLY A 409 13.96 15.98 23.01
CA GLY A 409 12.78 16.59 22.39
C GLY A 409 12.39 17.83 23.18
N HIS A 410 11.94 18.88 22.48
CA HIS A 410 11.62 20.20 23.03
C HIS A 410 10.82 20.18 24.35
N GLN A 411 11.49 20.36 25.50
CA GLN A 411 10.86 20.99 26.64
C GLN A 411 10.82 22.50 26.38
N ARG A 412 9.74 22.96 25.78
CA ARG A 412 9.23 24.29 26.13
C ARG A 412 8.20 24.03 27.22
N ASP A 413 8.52 24.48 28.43
CA ASP A 413 7.68 24.44 29.63
C ASP A 413 7.71 23.12 30.44
N VAL A 414 8.79 22.93 31.19
CA VAL A 414 8.67 22.34 32.54
C VAL A 414 9.49 23.19 33.50
N THR A 415 8.78 24.01 34.28
CA THR A 415 9.31 24.71 35.45
C THR A 415 9.71 23.68 36.49
N ILE A 416 10.94 23.81 36.99
CA ILE A 416 11.53 22.98 38.04
C ILE A 416 10.76 23.17 39.35
N LEU A 417 10.36 22.06 39.97
CA LEU A 417 10.40 21.87 41.42
C LEU A 417 11.06 20.53 41.72
#